data_AF-A0A2J4P8X9-F1
#
_entry.id   AF-A0A2J4P8X9-F1
#
_cell.length_a   1.000
_cell.length_b   1.000
_cell.length_c   1.000
_cell.angle_alpha   90.00
_cell.angle_beta   90.00
_cell.angle_gamma   90.00
#
_symmetry.space_group_name_H-M   'P 1'
#
loop_
_entity.id
_entity.type
_entity.pdbx_description
1 polymer ?
#
loop_
_entity_poly.entity_id
_entity_poly.type
_entity_poly.pdbx_seq_one_letter_code
_entity_poly.pdbx_strand_id
1 'polypeptide(L)'
;RNYRRVGGGISTETLLIDKAQQLTLTAPEMTVLVGGLRVLGANFDGSRHGVFTDRVGVLSNDFFANLLDMGTVWKAADEHAELFIGRDRKSGEEKYTATRVDLVFGSNSVLRALAEVYACSDARQKFVSDFVAAWTKVMNLDRFDL
;
A
#
# COMPACT_ATOMS: atom_id res chain seq x y z
N ARG A 1 -6.60 -0.99 6.00
CA ARG A 1 -6.35 0.06 7.04
C ARG A 1 -4.88 -0.01 7.43
N ASN A 2 -4.17 1.12 7.55
CA ASN A 2 -2.80 1.13 8.06
C ASN A 2 -2.82 1.10 9.60
N TYR A 3 -3.18 -0.04 10.21
CA TYR A 3 -3.45 -0.13 11.65
C TYR A 3 -2.89 -1.43 12.25
N ARG A 4 -2.25 -1.34 13.41
CA ARG A 4 -1.81 -2.48 14.23
C ARG A 4 -2.31 -2.33 15.66
N ARG A 5 -3.02 -3.34 16.18
CA ARG A 5 -3.64 -3.32 17.53
C ARG A 5 -2.73 -3.86 18.64
N VAL A 6 -1.83 -4.80 18.34
CA VAL A 6 -1.03 -5.52 19.34
C VAL A 6 0.45 -5.50 18.94
N GLY A 7 1.31 -5.06 19.87
CA GLY A 7 2.76 -5.23 19.78
C GLY A 7 3.14 -6.65 20.21
N GLY A 8 3.95 -7.34 19.40
CA GLY A 8 4.30 -8.75 19.63
C GLY A 8 4.75 -9.47 18.35
N GLY A 9 5.50 -10.56 18.49
CA GLY A 9 6.48 -11.15 17.55
C GLY A 9 6.05 -11.60 16.14
N ILE A 10 4.87 -11.21 15.65
CA ILE A 10 4.48 -11.39 14.25
C ILE A 10 4.65 -10.06 13.52
N SER A 11 5.30 -10.08 12.36
CA SER A 11 5.54 -8.88 11.57
C SER A 11 4.25 -8.31 10.99
N THR A 12 4.18 -6.98 10.86
CA THR A 12 2.97 -6.27 10.38
C THR A 12 2.56 -6.71 8.97
N GLU A 13 3.52 -7.04 8.11
CA GLU A 13 3.27 -7.62 6.78
C GLU A 13 2.61 -9.01 6.85
N THR A 14 2.94 -9.83 7.84
CA THR A 14 2.30 -11.14 8.00
C THR A 14 0.82 -10.98 8.37
N LEU A 15 0.51 -10.02 9.23
CA LEU A 15 -0.88 -9.69 9.59
C LEU A 15 -1.68 -9.14 8.39
N LEU A 16 -1.02 -8.43 7.47
CA LEU A 16 -1.65 -8.00 6.22
C LEU A 16 -2.05 -9.20 5.35
N ILE A 17 -1.14 -10.17 5.17
CA ILE A 17 -1.41 -11.38 4.38
C ILE A 17 -2.53 -12.22 5.02
N ASP A 18 -2.49 -12.40 6.34
CA ASP A 18 -3.56 -13.09 7.08
C ASP A 18 -4.91 -12.39 6.87
N LYS A 19 -4.94 -11.06 6.97
CA LYS A 19 -6.17 -10.30 6.75
C LYS A 19 -6.68 -10.40 5.31
N ALA A 20 -5.78 -10.42 4.32
CA ALA A 20 -6.13 -10.61 2.92
C ALA A 20 -6.73 -12.01 2.69
N GLN A 21 -6.18 -13.04 3.34
CA GLN A 21 -6.70 -14.41 3.28
C GLN A 21 -8.12 -14.50 3.86
N GLN A 22 -8.38 -13.88 5.01
CA GLN A 22 -9.73 -13.82 5.61
C GLN A 22 -10.76 -13.14 4.69
N LEU A 23 -10.31 -12.22 3.84
CA LEU A 23 -11.15 -11.53 2.84
C LEU A 23 -11.18 -12.25 1.50
N THR A 24 -10.64 -13.48 1.40
CA THR A 24 -10.55 -14.28 0.18
C THR A 24 -9.85 -13.58 -0.98
N LEU A 25 -8.93 -12.65 -0.66
CA LEU A 25 -8.20 -11.87 -1.64
C LEU A 25 -6.97 -12.62 -2.16
N THR A 26 -6.76 -12.50 -3.47
CA THR A 26 -5.50 -12.88 -4.13
C THR A 26 -4.43 -11.80 -3.89
N ALA A 27 -3.16 -12.14 -4.13
CA ALA A 27 -2.07 -11.17 -4.01
C ALA A 27 -2.26 -9.93 -4.92
N PRO A 28 -2.66 -10.04 -6.20
CA PRO A 28 -2.96 -8.87 -7.04
C PRO A 28 -4.11 -8.01 -6.50
N GLU A 29 -5.20 -8.62 -6.03
CA GLU A 29 -6.34 -7.89 -5.45
C GLU A 29 -5.95 -7.14 -4.18
N MET A 30 -5.18 -7.78 -3.30
CA MET A 30 -4.62 -7.14 -2.11
C MET A 30 -3.73 -5.95 -2.50
N THR A 31 -2.85 -6.12 -3.49
CA THR A 31 -1.96 -5.06 -3.97
C THR A 31 -2.75 -3.84 -4.42
N VAL A 32 -3.72 -3.99 -5.33
CA VAL A 32 -4.51 -2.84 -5.83
C VAL A 32 -5.31 -2.18 -4.71
N LEU A 33 -5.92 -2.97 -3.82
CA LEU A 33 -6.69 -2.44 -2.70
C LEU A 33 -5.82 -1.61 -1.76
N VAL A 34 -4.62 -2.07 -1.41
CA VAL A 34 -3.72 -1.28 -0.54
C VAL A 34 -3.31 0.02 -1.23
N GLY A 35 -2.84 -0.05 -2.49
CA GLY A 35 -2.41 1.14 -3.22
C GLY A 35 -3.53 2.16 -3.40
N GLY A 36 -4.73 1.71 -3.77
CA GLY A 36 -5.89 2.58 -3.96
C GLY A 36 -6.37 3.21 -2.65
N LEU A 37 -6.45 2.43 -1.57
CA LEU A 37 -6.85 2.97 -0.26
C LEU A 37 -5.87 4.00 0.28
N ARG A 38 -4.58 3.91 -0.07
CA ARG A 38 -3.58 4.92 0.32
C ARG A 38 -3.78 6.24 -0.39
N VAL A 39 -3.94 6.25 -1.72
CA VAL A 39 -4.16 7.49 -2.46
C VAL A 39 -5.52 8.14 -2.16
N LEU A 40 -6.50 7.33 -1.74
CA LEU A 40 -7.80 7.82 -1.25
C LEU A 40 -7.74 8.36 0.19
N GLY A 41 -6.62 8.21 0.89
CA GLY A 41 -6.45 8.73 2.27
C GLY A 41 -7.22 7.93 3.32
N ALA A 42 -7.52 6.66 3.09
CA ALA A 42 -8.31 5.80 3.98
C ALA A 42 -7.49 5.21 5.16
N ASN A 43 -6.67 6.04 5.80
CA ASN A 43 -5.92 5.68 7.01
C ASN A 43 -6.81 5.83 8.26
N PHE A 44 -6.59 5.00 9.28
CA PHE A 44 -7.53 4.87 10.41
C PHE A 44 -7.55 6.09 11.35
N ASP A 45 -6.43 6.81 11.41
CA ASP A 45 -6.17 7.98 12.26
C ASP A 45 -6.00 9.27 11.44
N GLY A 46 -6.22 9.21 10.13
CA GLY A 46 -5.93 10.32 9.22
C GLY A 46 -4.43 10.58 9.01
N SER A 47 -3.53 9.68 9.45
CA SER A 47 -2.09 9.81 9.21
C SER A 47 -1.75 9.80 7.72
N ARG A 48 -0.59 10.37 7.39
CA ARG A 48 -0.06 10.40 6.02
C ARG A 48 0.82 9.19 5.66
N HIS A 49 0.88 8.18 6.52
CA HIS A 49 1.71 7.00 6.28
C HIS A 49 1.25 6.23 5.03
N GLY A 50 2.16 6.07 4.08
CA GLY A 50 1.89 5.38 2.82
C GLY A 50 1.10 6.21 1.80
N VAL A 51 0.74 7.47 2.10
CA VAL A 51 -0.04 8.33 1.20
C VAL A 51 0.93 9.00 0.22
N PHE A 52 1.40 8.25 -0.77
CA PHE A 52 2.38 8.73 -1.75
C PHE A 52 1.69 9.40 -2.95
N THR A 53 1.02 10.52 -2.69
CA THR A 53 0.39 11.35 -3.74
C THR A 53 0.16 12.76 -3.23
N ASP A 54 0.19 13.73 -4.14
CA ASP A 54 -0.21 15.12 -3.87
C ASP A 54 -1.71 15.35 -4.12
N ARG A 55 -2.42 14.34 -4.65
CA ARG A 55 -3.84 14.42 -5.05
C ARG A 55 -4.69 13.46 -4.24
N VAL A 56 -4.65 13.62 -2.92
CA VAL A 56 -5.42 12.75 -2.00
C VAL A 56 -6.91 12.78 -2.36
N GLY A 57 -7.53 11.60 -2.42
CA GLY A 57 -8.93 11.42 -2.83
C GLY A 57 -9.10 11.13 -4.32
N VAL A 58 -8.04 11.23 -5.12
CA VAL A 58 -8.05 10.84 -6.54
C VAL A 58 -7.50 9.42 -6.67
N LEU A 59 -8.33 8.50 -7.17
CA LEU A 59 -7.91 7.13 -7.45
C LEU A 59 -6.89 7.11 -8.61
N SER A 60 -5.63 6.85 -8.27
CA SER A 60 -4.48 6.86 -9.19
C SER A 60 -3.46 5.81 -8.78
N ASN A 61 -2.54 5.45 -9.68
CA ASN A 61 -1.45 4.52 -9.39
C ASN A 61 -0.22 5.20 -8.73
N ASP A 62 -0.39 6.43 -8.23
CA ASP A 62 0.68 7.25 -7.65
C ASP A 62 1.40 6.53 -6.50
N PHE A 63 0.69 5.70 -5.72
CA PHE A 63 1.30 4.88 -4.67
C PHE A 63 2.47 4.03 -5.19
N PHE A 64 2.25 3.28 -6.27
CA PHE A 64 3.28 2.38 -6.81
C PHE A 64 4.39 3.14 -7.54
N ALA A 65 4.01 4.17 -8.30
CA ALA A 65 4.97 5.01 -9.01
C ALA A 65 5.96 5.67 -8.04
N ASN A 66 5.47 6.20 -6.91
CA ASN A 66 6.31 6.84 -5.89
C ASN A 66 7.04 5.83 -4.99
N LEU A 67 6.45 4.67 -4.70
CA LEU A 67 7.11 3.62 -3.91
C LEU A 67 8.36 3.07 -4.63
N LEU A 68 8.26 2.90 -5.95
CA LEU A 68 9.33 2.32 -6.77
C LEU A 68 10.29 3.36 -7.35
N ASP A 69 10.06 4.65 -7.08
CA ASP A 69 10.96 5.73 -7.45
C ASP A 69 12.30 5.61 -6.70
N MET A 70 13.35 5.30 -7.45
CA MET A 70 14.72 5.19 -6.93
C MET A 70 15.30 6.54 -6.46
N GLY A 71 14.65 7.66 -6.78
CA GLY A 71 14.94 8.98 -6.22
C GLY A 71 14.62 9.07 -4.72
N THR A 72 13.79 8.17 -4.17
CA THR A 72 13.46 8.14 -2.74
C THR A 72 14.28 7.07 -2.02
N VAL A 73 14.89 7.42 -0.88
CA VAL A 73 15.60 6.49 0.00
C VAL A 73 14.85 6.35 1.32
N TRP A 74 14.56 5.11 1.69
CA TRP A 74 13.83 4.76 2.90
C TRP A 74 14.78 4.42 4.06
N LYS A 75 14.54 5.01 5.23
CA LYS A 75 15.25 4.67 6.47
C LYS A 75 14.23 4.47 7.60
N ALA A 76 14.50 3.52 8.50
CA ALA A 76 13.69 3.35 9.70
C ALA A 76 13.77 4.63 10.56
N ALA A 77 12.63 5.03 11.13
CA ALA A 77 12.53 6.17 12.04
C ALA A 77 13.07 5.84 13.44
N ASP A 78 13.03 4.56 13.83
CA ASP A 78 13.47 4.04 15.12
C ASP A 78 14.00 2.60 15.01
N GLU A 79 14.45 2.05 16.14
CA GLU A 79 14.95 0.67 16.26
C GLU A 79 13.85 -0.40 16.06
N HIS A 80 12.58 -0.01 16.22
CA HIS A 80 11.44 -0.92 16.04
C HIS A 80 11.11 -1.15 14.57
N ALA A 81 11.57 -0.26 13.67
CA ALA A 81 11.43 -0.39 12.22
C ALA A 81 9.98 -0.65 11.78
N GLU A 82 9.03 0.00 12.45
CA GLU A 82 7.61 0.01 12.10
C GLU A 82 7.24 1.26 11.29
N LEU A 83 7.95 2.37 11.52
CA LEU A 83 7.83 3.62 10.78
C LEU A 83 9.11 3.89 10.00
N PHE A 84 8.96 4.37 8.77
CA PHE A 84 10.04 4.69 7.86
C PHE A 84 9.85 6.08 7.27
N ILE A 85 10.97 6.77 7.07
CA ILE A 85 11.04 8.08 6.46
C ILE A 85 11.69 7.92 5.08
N GLY A 86 10.95 8.32 4.06
CA GLY A 86 11.41 8.40 2.67
C GLY A 86 11.95 9.80 2.39
N ARG A 87 13.24 9.89 2.06
CA ARG A 87 13.92 11.15 1.74
C ARG A 87 14.34 11.19 0.28
N ASP A 88 14.31 12.37 -0.32
CA ASP A 88 14.93 12.56 -1.64
C ASP A 88 16.43 12.25 -1.57
N ARG A 89 16.92 11.46 -2.52
CA ARG A 89 18.31 10.97 -2.54
C ARG A 89 19.33 12.09 -2.73
N LYS A 90 18.95 13.18 -3.40
CA LYS A 90 19.86 14.30 -3.73
C LYS A 90 19.83 15.38 -2.66
N SER A 91 18.65 15.86 -2.27
CA SER A 91 18.50 16.94 -1.30
C SER A 91 18.52 16.44 0.15
N GLY A 92 18.13 15.18 0.39
CA GLY A 92 17.95 14.65 1.74
C GLY A 92 16.66 15.13 2.43
N GLU A 93 15.81 15.89 1.73
CA GLU A 93 14.54 16.37 2.26
C GLU A 93 13.56 15.22 2.46
N GLU A 94 12.79 15.30 3.54
CA GLU A 94 11.73 14.34 3.82
C GLU A 94 10.58 14.51 2.82
N LYS A 95 10.29 13.43 2.09
CA LYS A 95 9.24 13.40 1.06
C LYS A 95 8.01 12.67 1.58
N TYR A 96 8.19 11.52 2.24
CA TYR A 96 7.11 10.65 2.67
C TYR A 96 7.40 9.95 4.00
N THR A 97 6.35 9.48 4.65
CA THR A 97 6.44 8.50 5.74
C THR A 97 5.66 7.25 5.38
N ALA A 98 6.08 6.09 5.88
CA ALA A 98 5.51 4.80 5.51
C ALA A 98 5.63 3.80 6.64
N THR A 99 4.75 2.79 6.68
CA THR A 99 4.90 1.65 7.58
C THR A 99 5.38 0.42 6.83
N ARG A 100 5.65 -0.68 7.55
CA ARG A 100 6.01 -1.97 6.95
C ARG A 100 4.98 -2.47 5.93
N VAL A 101 3.69 -2.19 6.16
CA VAL A 101 2.59 -2.55 5.25
C VAL A 101 2.74 -1.87 3.89
N ASP A 102 3.31 -0.67 3.87
CA ASP A 102 3.50 0.07 2.63
C ASP A 102 4.76 -0.40 1.90
N LEU A 103 5.87 -0.56 2.65
CA LEU A 103 7.17 -0.91 2.07
C LEU A 103 7.31 -2.38 1.69
N VAL A 104 6.46 -3.28 2.19
CA VAL A 104 6.48 -4.71 1.79
C VAL A 104 6.28 -4.89 0.28
N PHE A 105 5.52 -3.99 -0.36
CA PHE A 105 5.30 -3.98 -1.81
C PHE A 105 6.55 -3.58 -2.60
N GLY A 106 7.56 -2.98 -1.95
CA GLY A 106 8.85 -2.66 -2.56
C GLY A 106 9.96 -3.65 -2.22
N SER A 107 9.78 -4.50 -1.19
CA SER A 107 10.82 -5.38 -0.64
C SER A 107 10.61 -6.87 -0.88
N ASN A 108 9.36 -7.36 -0.89
CA ASN A 108 9.06 -8.75 -1.23
C ASN A 108 9.08 -8.92 -2.76
N SER A 109 9.85 -9.87 -3.28
CA SER A 109 10.04 -10.03 -4.73
C SER A 109 8.75 -10.25 -5.51
N VAL A 110 7.80 -11.03 -4.97
CA VAL A 110 6.51 -11.30 -5.61
C VAL A 110 5.62 -10.06 -5.59
N LEU A 111 5.49 -9.40 -4.43
CA LEU A 111 4.68 -8.18 -4.32
C LEU A 111 5.27 -7.03 -5.12
N ARG A 112 6.61 -6.96 -5.22
CA ARG A 112 7.32 -5.98 -6.03
C ARG A 112 7.03 -6.17 -7.51
N ALA A 113 7.04 -7.40 -8.02
CA ALA A 113 6.67 -7.66 -9.41
C ALA A 113 5.23 -7.18 -9.71
N LEU A 114 4.30 -7.37 -8.77
CA LEU A 114 2.94 -6.84 -8.90
C LEU A 114 2.89 -5.31 -8.83
N ALA A 115 3.67 -4.70 -7.94
CA ALA A 115 3.76 -3.24 -7.83
C ALA A 115 4.34 -2.62 -9.11
N GLU A 116 5.34 -3.26 -9.73
CA GLU A 116 5.96 -2.80 -10.99
C GLU A 116 4.93 -2.78 -12.13
N VAL A 117 4.07 -3.80 -12.23
CA VAL A 117 2.97 -3.81 -13.22
C VAL A 117 2.06 -2.60 -13.04
N TYR A 118 1.66 -2.25 -11.82
CA TYR A 118 0.77 -1.12 -11.57
C TYR A 118 1.49 0.24 -11.59
N ALA A 119 2.81 0.28 -11.46
CA ALA A 119 3.60 1.51 -11.58
C ALA A 119 3.84 1.93 -13.04
N CYS A 120 3.68 1.02 -14.01
CA CYS A 120 3.85 1.34 -15.42
C CYS A 120 2.94 2.50 -15.87
N SER A 121 3.43 3.31 -16.82
CA SER A 121 2.72 4.51 -17.29
C SER A 121 1.40 4.20 -18.01
N ASP A 122 1.28 3.02 -18.61
CA ASP A 122 0.10 2.50 -19.30
C ASP A 122 -0.86 1.74 -18.36
N ALA A 123 -0.48 1.48 -17.12
CA ALA A 123 -1.27 0.67 -16.19
C ALA A 123 -2.37 1.44 -15.45
N ARG A 124 -2.54 2.75 -15.70
CA ARG A 124 -3.51 3.60 -14.96
C ARG A 124 -4.95 3.07 -15.04
N GLN A 125 -5.43 2.77 -16.24
CA GLN A 125 -6.80 2.30 -16.44
C GLN A 125 -6.99 0.88 -15.87
N LYS A 126 -5.98 0.02 -16.05
CA LYS A 126 -5.94 -1.32 -15.46
C LYS A 126 -6.04 -1.26 -13.93
N PHE A 127 -5.22 -0.42 -13.29
CA PHE A 127 -5.23 -0.22 -11.85
C PHE A 127 -6.60 0.20 -11.33
N VAL A 128 -7.24 1.18 -11.97
CA VAL A 128 -8.59 1.63 -11.59
C VAL A 128 -9.62 0.50 -11.71
N SER A 129 -9.61 -0.22 -12.84
CA SER A 129 -10.53 -1.35 -13.07
C SER A 129 -10.35 -2.45 -12.03
N ASP A 130 -9.11 -2.86 -11.78
CA ASP A 130 -8.78 -3.93 -10.84
C ASP A 130 -9.09 -3.51 -9.39
N PHE A 131 -8.86 -2.24 -9.04
CA PHE A 131 -9.25 -1.70 -7.74
C PHE A 131 -10.76 -1.77 -7.53
N VAL A 132 -11.55 -1.32 -8.51
CA VAL A 132 -13.02 -1.34 -8.42
C VAL A 132 -13.54 -2.77 -8.33
N ALA A 133 -12.98 -3.70 -9.11
CA ALA A 133 -13.35 -5.12 -9.05
C ALA A 133 -13.06 -5.71 -7.66
N ALA A 134 -11.86 -5.49 -7.12
CA ALA A 134 -11.48 -5.97 -5.80
C ALA A 134 -12.32 -5.33 -4.68
N TRP A 135 -12.62 -4.03 -4.78
CA TRP A 135 -13.50 -3.34 -3.84
C TRP A 135 -14.90 -3.93 -3.85
N THR A 136 -15.48 -4.10 -5.04
CA THR A 136 -16.82 -4.67 -5.23
C THR A 136 -16.90 -6.09 -4.68
N LYS A 137 -15.86 -6.91 -4.91
CA LYS A 137 -15.75 -8.25 -4.31
C LYS A 137 -15.84 -8.19 -2.79
N VAL A 138 -15.04 -7.36 -2.14
CA VAL A 138 -15.04 -7.22 -0.67
C VAL A 138 -16.40 -6.76 -0.15
N MET A 139 -17.06 -5.82 -0.84
CA MET A 139 -18.38 -5.31 -0.43
C MET A 139 -19.51 -6.34 -0.54
N ASN A 140 -19.31 -7.45 -1.26
CA ASN A 140 -20.33 -8.49 -1.46
C ASN A 140 -19.99 -9.81 -0.76
N LEU A 141 -18.93 -9.88 0.07
CA LEU A 141 -18.50 -11.15 0.70
C LEU A 141 -19.54 -11.78 1.64
N ASP A 142 -20.48 -10.98 2.17
CA ASP A 142 -21.54 -11.43 3.08
C ASP A 142 -22.92 -11.54 2.40
N ARG A 143 -23.00 -11.31 1.09
CA ARG A 143 -24.23 -11.43 0.29
C ARG A 143 -24.53 -12.89 -0.08
N PHE A 144 -24.74 -13.72 0.94
CA PHE A 144 -25.10 -15.15 0.79
C PHE A 144 -26.53 -15.36 0.25
N ASP A 145 -27.30 -14.28 0.10
CA ASP A 145 -28.68 -14.26 -0.41
C ASP A 145 -28.78 -14.26 -1.94
N LEU A 146 -27.68 -13.94 -2.64
CA LEU A 146 -27.56 -13.93 -4.10
C LEU A 146 -26.94 -15.23 -4.62
#